data_AF-A0A498CAB4-F1
#
_entry.id   AF-A0A498CAB4-F1
#
_cell.length_a   1.000
_cell.length_b   1.000
_cell.length_c   1.000
_cell.angle_alpha   90.00
_cell.angle_beta   90.00
_cell.angle_gamma   90.00
#
_symmetry.space_group_name_H-M   'P 1'
#
loop_
_entity.id
_entity.type
_entity.pdbx_description
1 polymer ?
#
loop_
_entity_poly.entity_id
_entity_poly.type
_entity_poly.pdbx_seq_one_letter_code
_entity_poly.pdbx_strand_id
1 'polypeptide(L)'
;MPYRDQATVESWVTEFILRQQGIYPDVAVLEQNYVAGPDSGLVVVSLRTASTVTYIQPVVDAGIPRWVVTFEPRSESFDLDAVGVAKLSADLLTLSELCAHLQRKTDEARAALA
;
A
#
# COMPACT_ATOMS: atom_id res chain seq x y z
N MET A 1 -3.81 7.57 16.32
CA MET A 1 -4.37 6.25 15.95
C MET A 1 -3.27 5.46 15.25
N PRO A 2 -3.03 4.17 15.55
CA PRO A 2 -1.85 3.44 15.07
C PRO A 2 -1.66 3.42 13.55
N TYR A 3 -2.75 3.40 12.77
CA TYR A 3 -2.73 3.46 11.31
C TYR A 3 -2.38 4.85 10.72
N ARG A 4 -2.20 5.86 11.57
CA ARG A 4 -1.76 7.23 11.22
C ARG A 4 -0.35 7.53 11.74
N ASP A 5 0.33 6.54 12.30
CA ASP A 5 1.71 6.67 12.75
C ASP A 5 2.63 5.98 11.74
N GLN A 6 3.56 6.72 11.16
CA GLN A 6 4.44 6.22 10.11
C GLN A 6 5.26 5.01 10.57
N ALA A 7 5.91 5.13 11.73
CA ALA A 7 6.80 4.09 12.24
C ALA A 7 6.03 2.78 12.47
N THR A 8 4.79 2.90 12.95
CA THR A 8 3.87 1.76 13.08
C THR A 8 3.54 1.14 11.72
N VAL A 9 3.13 1.93 10.73
CA VAL A 9 2.81 1.43 9.39
C VAL A 9 4.04 0.81 8.73
N GLU A 10 5.20 1.44 8.84
CA GLU A 10 6.49 0.93 8.34
C GLU A 10 6.86 -0.41 8.97
N SER A 11 6.63 -0.58 10.27
CA SER A 11 6.84 -1.86 10.95
C SER A 11 5.93 -2.96 10.39
N TRP A 12 4.68 -2.63 10.05
CA TRP A 12 3.72 -3.59 9.49
C TRP A 12 4.06 -3.95 8.04
N VAL A 13 4.49 -2.98 7.23
CA VAL A 13 5.00 -3.23 5.88
C VAL A 13 6.24 -4.12 5.93
N THR A 14 7.16 -3.85 6.86
CA THR A 14 8.36 -4.68 7.07
C THR A 14 7.99 -6.10 7.50
N GLU A 15 7.04 -6.25 8.43
CA GLU A 15 6.49 -7.55 8.85
C GLU A 15 5.92 -8.32 7.66
N PHE A 16 5.18 -7.65 6.78
CA PHE A 16 4.62 -8.24 5.57
C PHE A 16 5.71 -8.74 4.62
N ILE A 17 6.70 -7.89 4.32
CA ILE A 17 7.81 -8.22 3.40
C ILE A 17 8.62 -9.41 3.93
N LEU A 18 8.96 -9.42 5.22
CA LEU A 18 9.75 -10.50 5.84
C LEU A 18 9.05 -11.86 5.82
N ARG A 19 7.70 -11.89 5.80
CA ARG A 19 6.93 -13.13 5.79
C ARG A 19 6.85 -13.77 4.42
N GLN A 20 7.04 -13.01 3.35
CA GLN A 20 6.93 -13.55 2.02
C GLN A 20 8.33 -13.94 1.50
N GLN A 21 8.54 -15.20 1.10
CA GLN A 21 9.85 -15.75 0.69
C GLN A 21 10.20 -15.62 -0.82
N GLY A 22 10.13 -14.43 -1.43
CA GLY A 22 10.10 -14.27 -2.90
C GLY A 22 10.55 -12.90 -3.44
N ILE A 23 10.49 -12.74 -4.77
CA ILE A 23 10.89 -11.52 -5.50
C ILE A 23 9.70 -10.55 -5.54
N TYR A 24 9.77 -9.44 -4.79
CA TYR A 24 8.70 -8.43 -4.70
C TYR A 24 8.84 -7.28 -5.70
N PRO A 25 7.74 -6.55 -5.96
CA PRO A 25 7.83 -5.15 -6.35
C PRO A 25 8.52 -4.31 -5.27
N ASP A 26 9.20 -3.23 -5.68
CA ASP A 26 9.86 -2.33 -4.73
C ASP A 26 8.79 -1.56 -3.95
N VAL A 27 8.66 -1.85 -2.65
CA VAL A 27 7.72 -1.17 -1.73
C VAL A 27 8.49 -0.20 -0.86
N ALA A 28 8.08 1.07 -0.83
CA ALA A 28 8.70 2.10 0.00
C ALA A 28 7.62 2.88 0.78
N VAL A 29 7.80 3.01 2.10
CA VAL A 29 6.96 3.89 2.91
C VAL A 29 7.58 5.28 2.88
N LEU A 30 6.86 6.28 2.39
CA LEU A 30 7.37 7.65 2.24
C LEU A 30 6.73 8.60 3.25
N GLU A 31 7.52 9.55 3.73
CA GLU A 31 7.02 10.76 4.40
C GLU A 31 6.30 11.66 3.39
N GLN A 32 5.06 12.03 3.69
CA GLN A 32 4.18 12.73 2.76
C GLN A 32 4.51 14.24 2.70
N ASN A 33 5.35 14.67 1.75
CA ASN A 33 5.49 16.09 1.36
C ASN A 33 4.70 16.42 0.08
N TYR A 34 3.40 16.11 0.10
CA TYR A 34 2.40 16.68 -0.80
C TYR A 34 1.18 17.03 0.06
N VAL A 35 0.78 18.30 0.09
CA VAL A 35 0.09 18.94 1.22
C VAL A 35 -1.24 18.28 1.63
N ALA A 36 -1.23 17.62 2.80
CA ALA A 36 -2.28 17.58 3.83
C ALA A 36 -1.64 17.17 5.18
N GLY A 37 -1.86 17.89 6.28
CA GLY A 37 -1.19 17.66 7.58
C GLY A 37 -1.63 16.39 8.34
N PRO A 38 -1.38 16.27 9.66
CA PRO A 38 -0.07 16.06 10.30
C PRO A 38 0.22 14.59 10.77
N ASP A 39 -0.59 13.57 10.42
CA ASP A 39 -0.44 12.20 10.98
C ASP A 39 -0.56 11.10 9.89
N SER A 40 0.59 10.56 9.44
CA SER A 40 0.81 9.82 8.19
C SER A 40 0.59 8.29 8.22
N GLY A 41 0.05 7.74 7.11
CA GLY A 41 -0.02 6.30 6.81
C GLY A 41 0.07 6.00 5.31
N LEU A 42 0.79 6.82 4.54
CA LEU A 42 0.92 6.65 3.09
C LEU A 42 2.01 5.62 2.76
N VAL A 43 1.65 4.57 2.04
CA VAL A 43 2.57 3.55 1.53
C VAL A 43 2.68 3.71 0.03
N VAL A 44 3.87 3.97 -0.50
CA VAL A 44 4.09 4.07 -1.95
C VAL A 44 4.61 2.74 -2.48
N VAL A 45 4.01 2.26 -3.55
CA VAL A 45 4.36 0.98 -4.16
C VAL A 45 4.83 1.24 -5.59
N SER A 46 6.06 0.83 -5.88
CA SER A 46 6.60 0.85 -7.24
C SER A 46 6.33 -0.50 -7.90
N LEU A 47 5.39 -0.51 -8.85
CA LEU A 47 5.12 -1.72 -9.63
C LEU A 47 6.28 -1.94 -10.61
N ARG A 48 6.90 -3.12 -10.59
CA ARG A 48 8.05 -3.46 -11.46
C ARG A 48 7.72 -3.39 -12.93
N THR A 49 6.45 -3.60 -13.23
CA THR A 49 5.95 -3.76 -14.58
C THR A 49 5.03 -2.64 -15.01
N ALA A 50 4.88 -1.57 -14.23
CA ALA A 50 4.13 -0.40 -14.65
C ALA A 50 4.70 0.87 -14.00
N SER A 51 5.13 1.83 -14.83
CA SER A 51 5.50 3.17 -14.39
C SER A 51 4.24 3.97 -14.03
N THR A 52 3.56 3.57 -12.97
CA THR A 52 2.34 4.21 -12.46
C THR A 52 2.53 4.47 -11.00
N VAL A 53 2.37 5.73 -10.60
CA VAL A 53 2.38 6.10 -9.18
C VAL A 53 1.22 5.36 -8.52
N THR A 54 1.57 4.44 -7.64
CA THR A 54 0.62 3.60 -6.93
C THR A 54 0.86 3.78 -5.45
N TYR A 55 -0.18 4.05 -4.69
CA TYR A 55 -0.06 4.20 -3.25
C TYR A 55 -1.25 3.59 -2.52
N ILE A 56 -1.02 3.24 -1.27
CA ILE A 56 -2.02 2.75 -0.33
C ILE A 56 -2.13 3.75 0.81
N GLN A 57 -3.34 4.13 1.18
CA GLN A 57 -3.58 5.04 2.29
C GLN A 57 -4.85 4.66 3.05
N PRO A 58 -4.93 4.98 4.34
CA PRO A 58 -6.16 4.86 5.09
C PRO A 58 -7.10 6.03 4.76
N VAL A 59 -8.33 5.71 4.38
CA VAL A 59 -9.45 6.65 4.31
C VAL A 59 -10.41 6.37 5.46
N VAL A 60 -11.07 7.40 5.99
CA VAL A 60 -12.11 7.21 7.02
C VAL A 60 -13.47 7.31 6.36
N ASP A 61 -14.20 6.21 6.35
CA ASP A 61 -15.57 6.12 5.84
C ASP A 61 -16.51 5.81 7.00
N ALA A 62 -17.49 6.68 7.25
CA ALA A 62 -18.43 6.57 8.38
C ALA A 62 -17.75 6.31 9.75
N GLY A 63 -16.58 6.90 9.99
CA GLY A 63 -15.81 6.72 11.23
C GLY A 63 -15.01 5.40 11.30
N ILE A 64 -15.02 4.60 10.24
CA ILE A 64 -14.27 3.35 10.13
C ILE A 64 -13.08 3.56 9.18
N PRO A 65 -11.83 3.37 9.63
CA PRO A 65 -10.69 3.42 8.74
C PRO A 65 -10.69 2.22 7.79
N ARG A 66 -10.53 2.51 6.50
CA ARG A 66 -10.36 1.55 5.42
C ARG A 66 -9.10 1.85 4.63
N TRP A 67 -8.31 0.85 4.31
CA TRP A 67 -7.19 1.02 3.39
C TRP A 67 -7.65 0.95 1.94
N VAL A 68 -7.20 1.89 1.14
CA VAL A 68 -7.52 1.99 -0.29
C VAL A 68 -6.24 2.09 -1.09
N VAL A 69 -6.21 1.37 -2.21
CA VAL A 69 -5.16 1.46 -3.23
C VAL A 69 -5.60 2.47 -4.28
N THR A 70 -4.74 3.44 -4.58
CA THR A 70 -4.93 4.38 -5.68
C THR A 70 -3.88 4.14 -6.76
N PHE A 71 -4.34 4.06 -8.00
CA PHE A 71 -3.49 4.12 -9.19
C PHE A 71 -3.67 5.49 -9.83
N GLU A 72 -2.61 6.29 -9.87
CA GLU A 72 -2.70 7.59 -10.52
C GLU A 72 -2.82 7.45 -12.04
N PRO A 73 -3.54 8.38 -12.70
CA PRO A 73 -3.64 8.38 -14.14
C PRO A 73 -2.25 8.54 -14.79
N ARG A 74 -2.05 7.83 -15.90
CA ARG A 74 -0.84 7.91 -16.73
C ARG A 74 -1.05 8.93 -17.85
N SER A 75 0.03 9.60 -18.26
CA SER A 75 0.02 10.50 -19.43
C SER A 75 -0.02 9.76 -20.76
N GLU A 76 0.42 8.51 -20.80
CA GLU A 76 0.54 7.69 -22.02
C GLU A 76 -0.06 6.29 -21.82
N SER A 77 -0.49 5.69 -22.94
CA SER A 77 -0.94 4.30 -22.99
C SER A 77 0.19 3.35 -22.58
N PHE A 78 -0.21 2.17 -22.08
CA PHE A 78 0.73 1.18 -21.60
C PHE A 78 0.47 -0.18 -22.22
N ASP A 79 1.34 -0.55 -23.14
CA ASP A 79 1.22 -1.79 -23.88
C ASP A 79 2.10 -2.87 -23.25
N LEU A 80 1.52 -4.05 -23.04
CA LEU A 80 2.20 -5.21 -22.47
C LEU A 80 1.92 -6.44 -23.34
N ASP A 81 2.94 -7.28 -23.52
CA ASP A 81 2.74 -8.63 -24.03
C ASP A 81 2.21 -9.56 -22.91
N ALA A 82 1.94 -10.82 -23.26
CA ALA A 82 1.41 -11.79 -22.30
C ALA A 82 2.28 -11.97 -21.05
N VAL A 83 3.60 -11.89 -21.18
CA VAL A 83 4.55 -12.02 -20.05
C VAL A 83 4.46 -10.78 -19.17
N GLY A 84 4.39 -9.58 -19.76
CA GLY A 84 4.19 -8.32 -19.06
C GLY A 84 2.89 -8.30 -18.26
N VAL A 85 1.77 -8.73 -18.86
CA VAL A 85 0.47 -8.81 -18.18
C VAL A 85 0.52 -9.79 -17.00
N ALA A 86 1.17 -10.94 -17.16
CA ALA A 86 1.32 -11.92 -16.07
C ALA A 86 2.10 -11.34 -14.88
N LYS A 87 3.17 -10.57 -15.14
CA LYS A 87 3.94 -9.91 -14.09
C LYS A 87 3.16 -8.79 -13.40
N LEU A 88 2.41 -7.98 -14.15
CA LEU A 88 1.53 -6.96 -13.58
C LEU A 88 0.47 -7.59 -12.67
N SER A 89 -0.11 -8.71 -13.06
CA SER A 89 -1.04 -9.47 -12.23
C SER A 89 -0.41 -9.91 -10.90
N ALA A 90 0.84 -10.38 -10.91
CA ALA A 90 1.57 -10.73 -9.69
C ALA A 90 1.86 -9.50 -8.81
N ASP A 91 2.21 -8.36 -9.41
CA ASP A 91 2.40 -7.11 -8.68
C ASP A 91 1.07 -6.63 -8.03
N LEU A 92 -0.06 -6.73 -8.75
CA LEU A 92 -1.39 -6.40 -8.23
C LEU A 92 -1.86 -7.35 -7.12
N LEU A 93 -1.51 -8.64 -7.21
CA LEU A 93 -1.78 -9.61 -6.14
C LEU A 93 -1.04 -9.23 -4.86
N THR A 94 0.25 -8.92 -4.98
CA THR A 94 1.07 -8.47 -3.83
C THR A 94 0.47 -7.20 -3.21
N LEU A 95 0.03 -6.26 -4.04
CA LEU A 95 -0.57 -5.00 -3.60
C LEU A 95 -1.90 -5.22 -2.85
N SER A 96 -2.73 -6.15 -3.34
CA SER A 96 -3.96 -6.58 -2.67
C SER A 96 -3.68 -7.19 -1.30
N GLU A 97 -2.70 -8.08 -1.21
CA GLU A 97 -2.30 -8.73 0.04
C GLU A 97 -1.74 -7.73 1.06
N LEU A 98 -0.94 -6.76 0.62
CA LEU A 98 -0.43 -5.69 1.47
C LEU A 98 -1.56 -4.81 2.00
N CYS A 99 -2.48 -4.38 1.15
CA CYS A 99 -3.64 -3.59 1.56
C CYS A 99 -4.50 -4.34 2.61
N ALA A 100 -4.77 -5.63 2.37
CA ALA A 100 -5.49 -6.47 3.32
C ALA A 100 -4.73 -6.66 4.64
N HIS A 101 -3.41 -6.81 4.60
CA HIS A 101 -2.57 -6.89 5.79
C HIS A 101 -2.69 -5.62 6.64
N LEU A 102 -2.57 -4.44 6.02
CA LEU A 102 -2.67 -3.14 6.70
C LEU A 102 -4.05 -2.93 7.33
N GLN A 103 -5.12 -3.36 6.63
CA GLN A 103 -6.48 -3.35 7.18
C GLN A 103 -6.58 -4.22 8.43
N ARG A 104 -6.13 -5.48 8.35
CA ARG A 104 -6.16 -6.40 9.49
C ARG A 104 -5.41 -5.84 10.70
N LYS A 105 -4.21 -5.30 10.51
CA LYS A 105 -3.41 -4.68 11.59
C LYS A 105 -4.13 -3.48 12.21
N THR A 106 -4.82 -2.69 11.38
CA THR A 106 -5.63 -1.55 11.84
C THR A 106 -6.80 -2.02 12.70
N ASP A 107 -7.52 -3.06 12.27
CA ASP A 107 -8.66 -3.60 13.01
C ASP A 107 -8.23 -4.25 14.34
N GLU A 108 -7.12 -5.00 14.34
CA GLU A 108 -6.50 -5.55 15.55
C GLU A 108 -6.13 -4.44 16.55
N ALA A 109 -5.46 -3.38 16.07
CA ALA A 109 -5.04 -2.27 16.92
C ALA A 109 -6.23 -1.47 17.48
N ARG A 110 -7.35 -1.38 16.74
CA ARG A 110 -8.58 -0.75 17.22
C ARG A 110 -9.29 -1.60 18.26
N ALA A 111 -9.36 -2.92 18.06
CA ALA A 111 -9.96 -3.83 19.01
C ALA A 111 -9.21 -3.83 20.36
N ALA A 112 -7.89 -3.67 20.35
CA ALA A 112 -7.09 -3.57 21.56
C ALA A 112 -7.29 -2.27 22.36
N LEU A 113 -7.90 -1.24 21.75
CA LEU A 113 -8.19 0.07 22.37
C LEU A 113 -9.66 0.22 22.82
N ALA A 114 -10.51 -0.77 22.54
CA ALA A 114 -11.94 -0.81 22.88
C ALA A 114 -12.18 -1.59 24.18
#